data_AF-A0A0L6TCV9-F1
#
_entry.id   AF-A0A0L6TCV9-F1
#
_cell.length_a   1.000
_cell.length_b   1.000
_cell.length_c   1.000
_cell.angle_alpha   90.00
_cell.angle_beta   90.00
_cell.angle_gamma   90.00
#
_symmetry.space_group_name_H-M   'P 1'
#
loop_
_entity.id
_entity.type
_entity.pdbx_description
1 polymer ?
#
loop_
_entity_poly.entity_id
_entity_poly.type
_entity_poly.pdbx_seq_one_letter_code
_entity_poly.pdbx_strand_id
1 'polypeptide(L)'
;MNYPIAAACGLTLLAFAAHMTGGVRQSLSIEPRKVIAGATPPANIAVLSRNWVQAMCAFQLVSVDLLALSLVLYLLAFTNQLSPARGIAWGVAVIYLLWAVSWLVQLLALKRKAADYLLLGHWSFWLLCSGLVFWGSWSL
;
A
#
# COMPACT_ATOMS: atom_id res chain seq x y z
N MET A 1 -17.02 1.10 -19.90
CA MET A 1 -16.10 1.52 -18.84
C MET A 1 -16.66 1.07 -17.51
N ASN A 2 -15.90 0.29 -16.76
CA ASN A 2 -16.35 -0.26 -15.49
C ASN A 2 -16.13 0.78 -14.38
N TYR A 3 -17.17 1.53 -14.00
CA TYR A 3 -17.03 2.65 -13.04
C TYR A 3 -16.46 2.23 -11.68
N PRO A 4 -16.86 1.10 -11.05
CA PRO A 4 -16.24 0.64 -9.80
C PRO A 4 -14.74 0.36 -9.94
N ILE A 5 -14.31 -0.32 -11.00
CA ILE A 5 -12.88 -0.63 -11.23
C ILE A 5 -12.10 0.65 -11.60
N ALA A 6 -12.70 1.56 -12.37
CA ALA A 6 -12.11 2.85 -12.67
C ALA A 6 -11.91 3.70 -11.40
N ALA A 7 -12.86 3.68 -10.47
CA ALA A 7 -12.71 4.35 -9.17
C ALA A 7 -11.58 3.73 -8.34
N ALA A 8 -11.50 2.39 -8.26
CA ALA A 8 -10.38 1.70 -7.61
C ALA A 8 -9.04 2.06 -8.27
N CYS A 9 -8.98 2.14 -9.60
CA CYS A 9 -7.79 2.59 -10.34
C CYS A 9 -7.36 3.99 -9.91
N GLY A 10 -8.29 4.95 -9.87
CA GLY A 10 -8.02 6.31 -9.45
C GLY A 10 -7.52 6.40 -8.00
N LEU A 11 -8.18 5.69 -7.07
CA LEU A 11 -7.76 5.61 -5.67
C LEU A 11 -6.35 5.03 -5.52
N THR A 12 -6.03 3.99 -6.28
CA THR A 12 -4.72 3.32 -6.23
C THR A 12 -3.61 4.21 -6.77
N LEU A 13 -3.86 4.96 -7.85
CA LEU A 13 -2.93 5.94 -8.38
C LEU A 13 -2.69 7.10 -7.40
N LEU A 14 -3.74 7.58 -6.73
CA LEU A 14 -3.61 8.59 -5.68
C LEU A 14 -2.81 8.06 -4.49
N ALA A 15 -3.05 6.82 -4.07
CA ALA A 15 -2.28 6.17 -3.02
C ALA A 15 -0.81 6.02 -3.42
N PHE A 16 -0.52 5.59 -4.66
CA PHE A 16 0.84 5.54 -5.19
C PHE A 16 1.54 6.91 -5.14
N ALA A 17 0.86 7.97 -5.61
CA ALA A 17 1.42 9.32 -5.59
C ALA A 17 1.68 9.83 -4.16
N ALA A 18 0.74 9.62 -3.24
CA ALA A 18 0.88 9.99 -1.83
C ALA A 18 2.04 9.22 -1.16
N HIS A 19 2.17 7.93 -1.47
CA HIS A 19 3.21 7.05 -0.96
C HIS A 19 4.60 7.47 -1.46
N MET A 20 4.74 7.74 -2.76
CA MET A 20 6.00 8.17 -3.38
C MET A 20 6.45 9.58 -2.99
N THR A 21 5.53 10.47 -2.63
CA THR A 21 5.84 11.86 -2.28
C THR A 21 5.88 12.06 -0.77
N GLY A 22 4.74 12.05 -0.11
CA GLY A 22 4.60 12.29 1.32
C GLY A 22 5.24 11.18 2.16
N GLY A 23 4.92 9.93 1.83
CA GLY A 23 5.39 8.78 2.61
C GLY A 23 6.91 8.57 2.55
N VAL A 24 7.53 8.76 1.38
CA VAL A 24 9.01 8.75 1.25
C VAL A 24 9.64 9.89 2.06
N ARG A 25 9.11 11.12 1.96
CA ARG A 25 9.63 12.27 2.73
C ARG A 25 9.58 12.02 4.23
N GLN A 26 8.47 11.46 4.73
CA GLN A 26 8.30 11.11 6.14
C GLN A 26 9.26 9.98 6.56
N SER A 27 9.48 8.98 5.71
CA SER A 27 10.41 7.88 6.03
C SER A 27 11.88 8.34 6.04
N LEU A 28 12.23 9.32 5.20
CA LEU A 28 13.55 9.95 5.15
C LEU A 28 13.80 10.93 6.31
N SER A 29 12.76 11.42 7.00
CA SER A 29 12.93 12.32 8.15
C SER A 29 13.40 11.58 9.41
N ILE A 30 13.13 10.28 9.50
CA ILE A 30 13.54 9.39 10.59
C ILE A 30 14.83 8.61 10.29
N GLU A 31 15.59 9.02 9.26
CA GLU A 31 16.87 8.42 8.92
C GLU A 31 17.83 8.47 10.13
N PRO A 32 18.42 7.33 10.55
CA PRO A 32 19.24 7.27 11.76
C PRO A 32 20.37 8.30 11.80
N ARG A 33 20.99 8.61 10.65
CA ARG A 33 22.06 9.62 10.57
C ARG A 33 21.58 11.02 10.93
N LYS A 34 20.37 11.39 10.51
CA LYS A 34 19.78 12.73 10.79
C LYS A 34 19.36 12.85 12.25
N VAL A 35 18.88 11.76 12.83
CA VAL A 35 18.42 11.73 14.23
C VAL A 35 19.60 11.71 15.21
N ILE A 36 20.67 10.99 14.88
CA ILE A 36 21.86 10.85 15.76
C ILE A 36 22.77 12.09 15.72
N ALA A 37 22.75 12.89 14.64
CA ALA A 37 23.56 14.11 14.53
C ALA A 37 23.31 15.14 15.66
N GLY A 38 22.22 15.01 16.43
CA GLY A 38 21.89 15.84 17.59
C GLY A 38 21.84 15.11 18.94
N ALA A 39 22.28 13.84 19.04
CA ALA A 39 22.12 13.02 20.25
C ALA A 39 23.28 12.04 20.49
N THR A 40 23.38 11.49 21.70
CA THR A 40 24.35 10.43 22.02
C THR A 40 24.04 9.18 21.18
N PRO A 41 25.01 8.66 20.42
CA PRO A 41 24.76 7.53 19.54
C PRO A 41 24.34 6.27 20.32
N PRO A 42 23.29 5.55 19.89
CA PRO A 42 22.91 4.28 20.52
C PRO A 42 24.01 3.24 20.36
N ALA A 43 24.12 2.30 21.30
CA ALA A 43 25.16 1.27 21.33
C ALA A 43 25.25 0.39 20.06
N ASN A 44 24.23 0.42 19.20
CA ASN A 44 24.19 -0.37 17.96
C ASN A 44 23.62 0.39 16.75
N ILE A 45 24.23 1.53 16.40
CA ILE A 45 23.86 2.34 15.21
C ILE A 45 23.84 1.51 13.93
N ALA A 46 24.78 0.57 13.77
CA ALA A 46 24.88 -0.25 12.57
C ALA A 46 23.63 -1.12 12.35
N VAL A 47 23.10 -1.75 13.41
CA VAL A 47 21.86 -2.51 13.33
C VAL A 47 20.66 -1.60 13.07
N LEU A 48 20.59 -0.43 13.72
CA LEU A 48 19.52 0.54 13.48
C LEU A 48 19.49 1.01 12.02
N SER A 49 20.67 1.35 11.47
CA SER A 49 20.81 1.76 10.07
C SER A 49 20.38 0.64 9.11
N ARG A 50 20.79 -0.60 9.37
CA ARG A 50 20.40 -1.76 8.55
C ARG A 50 18.88 -1.97 8.58
N ASN A 51 18.26 -1.95 9.76
CA ASN A 51 16.83 -2.15 9.91
C ASN A 51 16.02 -1.02 9.24
N TRP A 52 16.51 0.22 9.29
CA TRP A 52 15.90 1.34 8.56
C TRP A 52 15.99 1.14 7.05
N VAL A 53 17.13 0.72 6.51
CA VAL A 53 17.27 0.39 5.07
C VAL A 53 16.29 -0.72 4.68
N GLN A 54 16.16 -1.78 5.49
CA GLN A 54 15.18 -2.84 5.23
C GLN A 54 13.74 -2.33 5.25
N ALA A 55 13.40 -1.43 6.17
CA ALA A 55 12.08 -0.78 6.21
C ALA A 55 11.83 0.08 4.96
N MET A 56 12.85 0.79 4.45
CA MET A 56 12.76 1.53 3.20
C MET A 56 12.57 0.60 1.99
N CYS A 57 13.22 -0.55 1.95
CA CYS A 57 12.99 -1.55 0.92
C CYS A 57 11.56 -2.10 0.97
N ALA A 58 11.05 -2.44 2.15
CA ALA A 58 9.67 -2.87 2.33
C ALA A 58 8.66 -1.78 1.92
N PHE A 59 8.98 -0.52 2.22
CA PHE A 59 8.19 0.63 1.77
C PHE A 59 8.14 0.73 0.24
N GLN A 60 9.26 0.47 -0.46
CA GLN A 60 9.31 0.48 -1.92
C GLN A 60 8.59 -0.71 -2.56
N LEU A 61 8.54 -1.88 -1.91
CA LEU A 61 7.72 -3.00 -2.37
C LEU A 61 6.26 -2.58 -2.51
N VAL A 62 5.72 -1.85 -1.53
CA VAL A 62 4.35 -1.31 -1.59
C VAL A 62 4.17 -0.32 -2.75
N SER A 63 5.17 0.51 -3.06
CA SER A 63 5.13 1.41 -4.22
C SER A 63 4.98 0.64 -5.53
N VAL A 64 5.76 -0.44 -5.69
CA VAL A 64 5.73 -1.29 -6.89
C VAL A 64 4.38 -2.00 -7.00
N ASP A 65 3.87 -2.54 -5.90
CA ASP A 65 2.54 -3.18 -5.85
C ASP A 65 1.44 -2.20 -6.26
N LEU A 66 1.43 -0.99 -5.71
CA LEU A 66 0.44 0.04 -6.05
C LEU A 66 0.51 0.42 -7.53
N LEU A 67 1.70 0.54 -8.11
CA LEU A 67 1.87 0.84 -9.53
C LEU A 67 1.38 -0.32 -10.41
N ALA A 68 1.77 -1.55 -10.08
CA ALA A 68 1.36 -2.75 -10.82
C ALA A 68 -0.16 -2.94 -10.77
N LEU A 69 -0.76 -2.80 -9.58
CA LEU A 69 -2.21 -2.86 -9.40
C LEU A 69 -2.91 -1.75 -10.18
N SER A 70 -2.38 -0.53 -10.18
CA SER A 70 -2.92 0.58 -10.98
C SER A 70 -2.93 0.27 -12.47
N LEU A 71 -1.85 -0.34 -13.00
CA LEU A 71 -1.77 -0.74 -14.40
C LEU A 71 -2.79 -1.83 -14.75
N VAL A 72 -2.92 -2.86 -13.91
CA VAL A 72 -3.92 -3.92 -14.12
C VAL A 72 -5.33 -3.37 -14.05
N LEU A 73 -5.63 -2.50 -13.07
CA LEU A 73 -6.94 -1.86 -12.93
C LEU A 73 -7.26 -0.95 -14.12
N TYR A 74 -6.28 -0.22 -14.64
CA TYR A 74 -6.44 0.58 -15.86
C TYR A 74 -6.84 -0.31 -17.04
N LEU A 75 -6.08 -1.41 -17.25
CA LEU A 75 -6.37 -2.35 -18.32
C LEU A 75 -7.76 -2.97 -18.17
N LEU A 76 -8.17 -3.36 -16.96
CA LEU A 76 -9.51 -3.92 -16.68
C LEU A 76 -10.64 -2.89 -16.85
N ALA A 77 -10.43 -1.62 -16.52
CA ALA A 77 -11.48 -0.60 -16.54
C ALA A 77 -11.72 0.02 -17.92
N PHE A 78 -10.65 0.18 -18.70
CA PHE A 78 -10.63 0.99 -19.92
C PHE A 78 -10.31 0.20 -21.20
N THR A 79 -9.88 -1.06 -21.10
CA THR A 79 -9.51 -1.86 -22.27
C THR A 79 -10.16 -3.25 -22.23
N ASN A 80 -10.16 -3.94 -23.37
CA ASN A 80 -10.60 -5.33 -23.49
C ASN A 80 -9.43 -6.29 -23.75
N GLN A 81 -8.21 -5.93 -23.31
CA GLN A 81 -6.98 -6.68 -23.64
C GLN A 81 -6.70 -7.85 -22.68
N LEU A 82 -7.33 -7.86 -21.50
CA LEU A 82 -7.09 -8.89 -20.49
C LEU A 82 -8.10 -10.04 -20.64
N SER A 83 -7.58 -11.28 -20.75
CA SER A 83 -8.39 -12.50 -20.75
C SER A 83 -7.74 -13.55 -19.86
N PRO A 84 -8.45 -14.15 -18.87
CA PRO A 84 -9.85 -13.88 -18.51
C PRO A 84 -10.00 -12.64 -17.58
N ALA A 85 -10.69 -11.59 -18.04
CA ALA A 85 -10.84 -10.33 -17.31
C ALA A 85 -11.43 -10.49 -15.90
N ARG A 86 -12.53 -11.25 -15.76
CA ARG A 86 -13.19 -11.48 -14.47
C ARG A 86 -12.30 -12.20 -13.46
N GLY A 87 -11.60 -13.26 -13.90
CA GLY A 87 -10.70 -14.02 -13.03
C GLY A 87 -9.53 -13.16 -12.54
N ILE A 88 -8.98 -12.32 -13.42
CA ILE A 88 -7.94 -11.34 -13.05
C ILE A 88 -8.47 -10.33 -12.04
N ALA A 89 -9.67 -9.80 -12.24
CA ALA A 89 -10.30 -8.87 -11.29
C ALA A 89 -10.52 -9.50 -9.90
N TRP A 90 -10.95 -10.77 -9.84
CA TRP A 90 -11.03 -11.49 -8.57
C TRP A 90 -9.68 -11.67 -7.89
N GLY A 91 -8.63 -12.02 -8.65
CA GLY A 91 -7.26 -12.09 -8.14
C GLY A 91 -6.81 -10.75 -7.54
N VAL A 92 -7.08 -9.65 -8.24
CA VAL A 92 -6.80 -8.29 -7.74
C VAL A 92 -7.58 -7.98 -6.46
N ALA A 93 -8.88 -8.30 -6.40
CA ALA A 93 -9.70 -8.09 -5.20
C ALA A 93 -9.17 -8.88 -3.99
N VAL A 94 -8.70 -10.12 -4.20
CA VAL A 94 -8.07 -10.95 -3.16
C VAL A 94 -6.74 -10.33 -2.71
N ILE A 95 -5.90 -9.84 -3.63
CA ILE A 95 -4.65 -9.16 -3.26
C ILE A 95 -4.93 -7.92 -2.39
N TYR A 96 -5.92 -7.11 -2.75
CA TYR A 96 -6.36 -5.98 -1.92
C TYR A 96 -6.79 -6.45 -0.52
N LEU A 97 -7.58 -7.52 -0.43
CA LEU A 97 -8.04 -8.06 0.85
C LEU A 97 -6.87 -8.56 1.70
N LEU A 98 -5.91 -9.27 1.10
CA LEU A 98 -4.71 -9.76 1.78
C LEU A 98 -3.87 -8.62 2.33
N TRP A 99 -3.72 -7.53 1.58
CA TRP A 99 -3.05 -6.32 2.07
C TRP A 99 -3.80 -5.70 3.27
N ALA A 100 -5.13 -5.59 3.19
CA ALA A 100 -5.94 -5.08 4.30
C ALA A 100 -5.76 -5.94 5.57
N VAL A 101 -5.85 -7.27 5.44
CA VAL A 101 -5.70 -8.21 6.55
C VAL A 101 -4.28 -8.16 7.11
N SER A 102 -3.26 -8.18 6.26
CA SER A 102 -1.85 -8.13 6.68
C SER A 102 -1.55 -6.87 7.49
N TRP A 103 -2.11 -5.73 7.09
CA TRP A 103 -1.96 -4.47 7.82
C TRP A 103 -2.60 -4.54 9.22
N LEU A 104 -3.82 -5.08 9.32
CA LEU A 104 -4.52 -5.26 10.59
C LEU A 104 -3.76 -6.23 11.52
N VAL A 105 -3.28 -7.35 10.98
CA VAL A 105 -2.45 -8.32 11.71
C VAL A 105 -1.17 -7.66 12.22
N GLN A 106 -0.50 -6.84 11.40
CA GLN A 106 0.71 -6.13 11.80
C GLN A 106 0.45 -5.14 12.94
N LEU A 107 -0.65 -4.37 12.88
CA LEU A 107 -1.02 -3.45 13.95
C LEU A 107 -1.32 -4.19 15.27
N LEU A 108 -2.00 -5.34 15.18
CA LEU A 108 -2.28 -6.21 16.33
C LEU A 108 -0.99 -6.77 16.93
N ALA A 109 -0.07 -7.27 16.09
CA ALA A 109 1.21 -7.80 16.51
C ALA A 109 2.08 -6.73 17.22
N LEU A 110 2.01 -5.49 16.74
CA LEU A 110 2.72 -4.35 17.34
C LEU A 110 1.99 -3.75 18.56
N LYS A 111 0.83 -4.29 18.96
CA LYS A 111 0.00 -3.84 20.10
C LYS A 111 -0.23 -2.33 20.10
N ARG A 112 -0.45 -1.74 18.93
CA ARG A 112 -0.71 -0.30 18.78
C ARG A 112 -2.05 0.08 19.41
N LYS A 113 -2.23 1.34 19.79
CA LYS A 113 -3.51 1.81 20.36
C LYS A 113 -4.55 1.92 19.25
N ALA A 114 -5.82 1.70 19.55
CA ALA A 114 -6.92 1.83 18.56
C ALA A 114 -6.93 3.20 17.84
N ALA A 115 -6.48 4.27 18.51
CA ALA A 115 -6.29 5.58 17.88
C ALA A 115 -5.30 5.54 16.69
N ASP A 116 -4.23 4.75 16.80
CA ASP A 116 -3.23 4.57 15.75
C ASP A 116 -3.82 3.81 14.54
N TYR A 117 -4.86 2.99 14.73
CA TYR A 117 -5.52 2.25 13.65
C TYR A 117 -6.34 3.16 12.75
N LEU A 118 -7.03 4.14 13.33
CA LEU A 118 -7.84 5.12 12.61
C LEU A 118 -6.96 6.21 11.99
N LEU A 119 -5.92 6.65 12.70
CA LEU A 119 -4.95 7.62 12.18
C LEU A 119 -4.17 7.09 10.99
N LEU A 120 -3.83 5.79 10.97
CA LEU A 120 -3.14 5.22 9.81
C LEU A 120 -4.10 4.95 8.65
N GLY A 121 -5.35 4.54 8.86
CA GLY A 121 -6.39 4.42 7.81
C GLY A 121 -6.07 3.54 6.58
N HIS A 122 -4.84 3.07 6.41
CA HIS A 122 -4.38 2.40 5.18
C HIS A 122 -5.14 1.08 4.94
N TRP A 123 -5.54 0.38 6.00
CA TRP A 123 -6.34 -0.84 5.90
C TRP A 123 -7.72 -0.60 5.26
N SER A 124 -8.34 0.57 5.49
CA SER A 124 -9.65 0.87 4.94
C SER A 124 -9.56 1.18 3.44
N PHE A 125 -8.46 1.79 2.99
CA PHE A 125 -8.15 1.93 1.56
C PHE A 125 -8.10 0.57 0.86
N TRP A 126 -7.31 -0.37 1.39
CA TRP A 126 -7.17 -1.70 0.80
C TRP A 126 -8.51 -2.45 0.77
N LEU A 127 -9.28 -2.38 1.87
CA LEU A 127 -10.59 -3.03 1.97
C LEU A 127 -11.62 -2.41 1.01
N LEU A 128 -11.67 -1.07 0.90
CA LEU A 128 -12.54 -0.36 -0.04
C LEU A 128 -12.24 -0.75 -1.48
N CYS A 129 -10.96 -0.74 -1.87
CA CYS A 129 -10.55 -1.14 -3.22
C CYS A 129 -10.88 -2.61 -3.50
N SER A 130 -10.74 -3.51 -2.52
CA SER A 130 -11.18 -4.91 -2.65
C SER A 130 -12.67 -5.00 -2.99
N GLY A 131 -13.51 -4.30 -2.22
CA GLY A 131 -14.96 -4.27 -2.44
C GLY A 131 -15.35 -3.67 -3.80
N LEU A 132 -14.72 -2.56 -4.20
CA LEU A 132 -14.97 -1.91 -5.50
C LEU A 132 -14.60 -2.82 -6.67
N VAL A 133 -13.44 -3.47 -6.62
CA VAL A 133 -12.99 -4.38 -7.68
C VAL A 133 -13.86 -5.63 -7.74
N PHE A 134 -14.20 -6.22 -6.59
CA PHE A 134 -15.08 -7.38 -6.53
C PHE A 134 -16.46 -7.05 -7.10
N TRP A 135 -17.06 -5.93 -6.70
CA TRP A 135 -18.34 -5.48 -7.27
C TRP A 135 -18.23 -5.21 -8.77
N GLY A 136 -17.22 -4.47 -9.21
CA GLY A 136 -17.00 -4.19 -10.62
C GLY A 136 -16.83 -5.44 -11.47
N SER A 137 -16.21 -6.50 -10.93
CA SER A 137 -15.93 -7.75 -11.66
C SER A 137 -17.17 -8.45 -12.22
N TRP A 138 -18.36 -8.22 -11.65
CA TRP A 138 -19.63 -8.77 -12.15
C TRP A 138 -20.04 -8.21 -13.52
N SER A 139 -19.46 -7.08 -13.91
CA SER A 139 -19.70 -6.42 -15.20
C SER A 139 -18.56 -6.60 -16.21
N LEU A 140 -17.57 -7.44 -15.89
CA LEU A 140 -16.49 -7.87 -16.79
C LEU A 140 -16.80 -9.21 -17.48
#